data_AF-A0AAW2F1T4-F1
#
_entry.id   AF-A0AAW2F1T4-F1
#
_cell.length_a   1.000
_cell.length_b   1.000
_cell.length_c   1.000
_cell.angle_alpha   90.00
_cell.angle_beta   90.00
_cell.angle_gamma   90.00
#
_symmetry.space_group_name_H-M   'P 1'
#
loop_
_entity.id
_entity.type
_entity.pdbx_description
1 polymer ?
#
loop_
_entity_poly.entity_id
_entity_poly.type
_entity_poly.pdbx_seq_one_letter_code
_entity_poly.pdbx_strand_id
1 'polypeptide(L)'
;MNNTAVTSYRVVAVQHPPFMMYNNQTGKWYGFCIDLLDAIRETVPFEYEVREVEDHEFGSLSENGSWNGLMRELIDKRADIALTSLWVMAEREKVVDFTVPYYDLVGLTIMMQKTKTSTSLFKFLTVLENEVWLCILAAYFFTSFLMWLFDRWSPYSYQNNRDKYKDDDEKREFNLRECFWFCMTSLTPQGGGEAPKNLSGRLVAATWWLFGFIIIASYTANLAAFLTVSRLEIPIETLEDLSKQYKIQYAPIINSPAYIYFQRMADIEMRFYEIWKDMSLNDSLSDIERAKLAVWDYPVSDKYTKMFQAMKEAGFPPDIDTALKRIRRLDEYANNEFAFIGDATTVKYLTMTNCDLTQVGEEFSRKPYAIAVQQGSPLKDQFNNAILILLNKRRLEKLKDKWWKHNPVKQNCDLENSQSDGISIHNIGGVFLVIFVGIIFACFTLAFEYWYYRHRAKVSELHQTTPPKIKMAKAIKSIRFDLHPAPTHGFQTLSQIRSRF
;
A
#
# COMPACT_ATOMS: atom_id res chain seq x y z
N MET A 1 -26.53 22.87 60.85
CA MET A 1 -25.39 22.69 59.93
C MET A 1 -25.17 21.20 59.79
N ASN A 2 -25.66 20.61 58.69
CA ASN A 2 -25.50 19.18 58.42
C ASN A 2 -24.16 19.01 57.70
N ASN A 3 -23.07 18.85 58.47
CA ASN A 3 -21.75 18.61 57.90
C ASN A 3 -21.70 17.16 57.41
N THR A 4 -22.24 16.89 56.22
CA THR A 4 -21.96 15.64 55.52
C THR A 4 -20.51 15.70 55.06
N ALA A 5 -19.61 15.02 55.78
CA ALA A 5 -18.23 14.86 55.35
C ALA A 5 -18.23 14.17 53.98
N VAL A 6 -17.73 14.86 52.95
CA VAL A 6 -17.54 14.27 51.62
C VAL A 6 -16.29 13.40 51.70
N THR A 7 -16.41 12.13 51.30
CA THR A 7 -15.26 11.21 51.27
C THR A 7 -14.29 11.65 50.18
N SER A 8 -13.00 11.77 50.53
CA SER A 8 -11.93 12.12 49.60
C SER A 8 -11.00 10.92 49.42
N TYR A 9 -10.74 10.52 48.18
CA TYR A 9 -9.90 9.36 47.85
C TYR A 9 -8.59 9.77 47.19
N ARG A 10 -7.51 9.10 47.56
CA ARG A 10 -6.19 9.29 46.95
C ARG A 10 -6.05 8.37 45.75
N VAL A 11 -5.99 8.96 44.56
CA VAL A 11 -5.85 8.26 43.29
C VAL A 11 -4.39 8.31 42.86
N VAL A 12 -3.78 7.15 42.62
CA VAL A 12 -2.45 7.06 42.02
C VAL A 12 -2.55 6.66 40.55
N ALA A 13 -1.72 7.27 39.70
CA ALA A 13 -1.72 7.02 38.26
C ALA A 13 -0.30 7.07 37.67
N VAL A 14 -0.18 6.48 36.47
CA VAL A 14 0.99 6.58 35.59
C VAL A 14 0.53 7.29 34.31
N GLN A 15 1.36 8.17 33.76
CA GLN A 15 1.11 8.80 32.46
C GLN A 15 1.06 7.73 31.36
N HIS A 16 -0.10 7.61 30.72
CA HIS A 16 -0.31 6.68 29.61
C HIS A 16 -1.36 7.26 28.65
N PRO A 17 -0.95 7.94 27.57
CA PRO A 17 -1.86 8.51 26.58
C PRO A 17 -2.70 7.43 25.87
N PRO A 18 -4.00 7.67 25.58
CA PRO A 18 -4.82 8.83 25.94
C PRO A 18 -5.58 8.67 27.28
N PHE A 19 -5.21 7.69 28.10
CA PHE A 19 -5.93 7.36 29.35
C PHE A 19 -5.65 8.35 30.47
N MET A 20 -4.38 8.62 30.74
CA MET A 20 -3.90 9.53 31.77
C MET A 20 -2.80 10.41 31.20
N MET A 21 -3.03 11.71 31.12
CA MET A 21 -2.07 12.70 30.62
C MET A 21 -2.04 13.89 31.58
N TYR A 22 -0.85 14.49 31.71
CA TYR A 22 -0.66 15.64 32.58
C TYR A 22 -0.37 16.89 31.74
N ASN A 23 -1.15 17.95 31.98
CA ASN A 23 -0.90 19.23 31.32
C ASN A 23 -0.03 20.11 32.22
N ASN A 24 1.25 20.23 31.86
CA ASN A 24 2.24 21.05 32.57
C ASN A 24 1.85 22.54 32.66
N GLN A 25 1.05 23.07 31.73
CA GLN A 25 0.67 24.49 31.73
C GLN A 25 -0.46 24.78 32.72
N THR A 26 -1.45 23.88 32.82
CA THR A 26 -2.59 24.07 33.72
C THR A 26 -2.42 23.39 35.07
N GLY A 27 -1.40 22.54 35.23
CA GLY A 27 -1.16 21.74 36.42
C GLY A 27 -2.26 20.72 36.70
N LYS A 28 -2.99 20.27 35.67
CA LYS A 28 -4.17 19.40 35.79
C LYS A 28 -4.02 18.13 34.97
N TRP A 29 -4.51 17.02 35.53
CA TRP A 29 -4.67 15.76 34.83
C TRP A 29 -5.87 15.79 33.90
N TYR A 30 -5.72 15.19 32.72
CA TYR A 30 -6.78 15.03 31.74
C TYR A 30 -6.59 13.68 31.01
N GLY A 31 -7.67 13.14 30.45
CA GLY A 31 -7.63 11.84 29.77
C GLY A 31 -8.92 11.06 29.95
N PHE A 32 -8.98 9.89 29.30
CA PHE A 32 -10.14 9.00 29.39
C PHE A 32 -10.47 8.61 30.84
N CYS A 33 -9.46 8.31 31.65
CA CYS A 33 -9.65 7.87 33.04
C CYS A 33 -10.14 9.01 33.96
N ILE A 34 -9.76 10.25 33.71
CA ILE A 34 -10.28 11.41 34.45
C ILE A 34 -11.76 11.64 34.13
N ASP A 35 -12.12 11.62 32.84
CA ASP A 35 -13.53 11.72 32.42
C ASP A 35 -14.38 10.57 33.00
N LEU A 36 -13.79 9.37 33.13
CA LEU A 36 -14.42 8.23 33.77
C LEU A 36 -14.68 8.48 35.26
N LEU A 37 -13.69 8.97 36.02
CA LEU A 37 -13.88 9.31 37.44
C LEU A 37 -14.96 10.35 37.64
N ASP A 38 -14.98 11.39 36.81
CA ASP A 38 -16.01 12.44 36.88
C ASP A 38 -17.39 11.86 36.56
N ALA A 39 -17.50 10.90 35.64
CA ALA A 39 -18.75 10.20 35.37
C ALA A 39 -19.18 9.27 36.52
N ILE A 40 -18.24 8.64 37.23
CA ILE A 40 -18.52 7.84 38.43
C ILE A 40 -18.97 8.76 39.57
N ARG A 41 -18.35 9.95 39.72
CA ARG A 41 -18.67 10.96 40.74
C ARG A 41 -20.13 11.41 40.69
N GLU A 42 -20.75 11.43 39.50
CA GLU A 42 -22.19 11.74 39.36
C GLU A 42 -23.10 10.67 39.99
N THR A 43 -22.63 9.43 40.11
CA THR A 43 -23.39 8.32 40.69
C THR A 43 -23.05 8.11 42.17
N VAL A 44 -21.76 8.22 42.50
CA VAL A 44 -21.24 8.09 43.86
C VAL A 44 -20.56 9.42 44.20
N PRO A 45 -21.10 10.24 45.11
CA PRO A 45 -20.48 11.53 45.44
C PRO A 45 -19.19 11.33 46.24
N PHE A 46 -18.04 11.67 45.65
CA PHE A 46 -16.74 11.69 46.32
C PHE A 46 -15.81 12.77 45.72
N GLU A 47 -14.84 13.20 46.52
CA GLU A 47 -13.70 14.00 46.07
C GLU A 47 -12.49 13.10 45.81
N TYR A 48 -11.60 13.52 44.93
CA TYR A 48 -10.37 12.76 44.67
C TYR A 48 -9.18 13.69 44.42
N GLU A 49 -8.01 13.22 44.81
CA GLU A 49 -6.73 13.85 44.49
C GLU A 49 -5.88 12.86 43.68
N VAL A 50 -5.38 13.30 42.53
CA VAL A 50 -4.56 12.46 41.63
C VAL A 50 -3.10 12.78 41.85
N ARG A 51 -2.30 11.75 42.13
CA ARG A 51 -0.84 11.81 42.20
C ARG A 51 -0.21 10.86 41.19
N GLU A 52 0.94 11.26 40.67
CA GLU A 52 1.79 10.36 39.88
C GLU A 52 2.55 9.41 40.82
N VAL A 53 2.82 8.20 40.35
CA VAL A 53 3.70 7.27 41.07
C VAL A 53 5.17 7.67 40.92
N GLU A 54 5.97 7.49 41.97
CA GLU A 54 7.35 8.00 42.05
C GLU A 54 8.31 7.33 41.05
N ASP A 55 8.08 6.06 40.72
CA ASP A 55 8.94 5.26 39.83
C ASP A 55 8.41 5.20 38.38
N HIS A 56 7.29 5.86 38.09
CA HIS A 56 6.58 5.83 36.79
C HIS A 56 6.24 4.42 36.26
N GLU A 57 6.22 3.40 37.12
CA GLU A 57 5.92 2.02 36.71
C GLU A 57 4.51 1.56 37.09
N PHE A 58 3.94 0.66 36.27
CA PHE A 58 2.63 0.06 36.56
C PHE A 58 2.65 -0.89 37.76
N GLY A 59 3.82 -1.41 38.13
CA GLY A 59 4.00 -2.41 39.17
C GLY A 59 4.20 -3.81 38.62
N SER A 60 5.41 -4.31 38.79
CA SER A 60 5.88 -5.65 38.49
C SER A 60 6.28 -6.36 39.79
N LEU A 61 6.23 -7.70 39.77
CA LEU A 61 6.66 -8.53 40.88
C LEU A 61 8.15 -8.84 40.74
N SER A 62 8.95 -8.42 41.72
CA SER A 62 10.37 -8.79 41.81
C SER A 62 10.54 -10.24 42.27
N GLU A 63 11.70 -10.85 42.00
CA GLU A 63 12.05 -12.21 42.46
C GLU A 63 12.00 -12.33 44.00
N ASN A 64 12.28 -11.23 44.71
CA ASN A 64 12.21 -11.17 46.18
C ASN A 64 10.78 -11.13 46.72
N GLY A 65 9.76 -11.18 45.85
CA GLY A 65 8.35 -11.09 46.23
C GLY A 65 7.86 -9.67 46.54
N SER A 66 8.71 -8.64 46.37
CA SER A 66 8.33 -7.25 46.53
C SER A 66 7.68 -6.69 45.25
N TRP A 67 6.71 -5.81 45.44
CA TRP A 67 6.06 -5.06 44.36
C TRP A 67 6.66 -3.67 44.25
N ASN A 68 6.69 -3.13 43.03
CA ASN A 68 6.96 -1.71 42.77
C ASN A 68 5.72 -1.02 42.14
N GLY A 69 5.87 0.23 41.72
CA GLY A 69 4.85 0.96 40.97
C GLY A 69 3.52 1.16 41.68
N LEU A 70 2.48 1.26 40.86
CA LEU A 70 1.09 1.42 41.33
C LEU A 70 0.66 0.32 42.31
N MET A 71 1.14 -0.91 42.10
CA MET A 71 0.83 -2.05 42.97
C MET A 71 1.36 -1.83 44.38
N ARG A 72 2.60 -1.37 44.50
CA ARG A 72 3.22 -1.07 45.80
C ARG A 72 2.46 0.02 46.55
N GLU A 73 2.05 1.09 45.88
CA GLU A 73 1.32 2.19 46.51
C GLU A 73 -0.04 1.76 47.08
N LEU A 74 -0.71 0.79 46.45
CA LEU A 74 -1.95 0.21 46.95
C LEU A 74 -1.70 -0.75 48.14
N ILE A 75 -0.67 -1.59 48.05
CA ILE A 75 -0.30 -2.53 49.12
C ILE A 75 0.13 -1.77 50.39
N ASP A 76 0.93 -0.72 50.22
CA ASP A 76 1.39 0.16 51.30
C ASP A 76 0.29 1.08 51.84
N LYS A 77 -0.92 1.04 51.25
CA LYS A 77 -2.08 1.90 51.60
C LYS A 77 -1.79 3.41 51.50
N ARG A 78 -0.81 3.78 50.67
CA ARG A 78 -0.47 5.18 50.38
C ARG A 78 -1.45 5.80 49.38
N ALA A 79 -2.09 4.99 48.54
CA ALA A 79 -3.24 5.37 47.71
C ALA A 79 -4.42 4.43 47.92
N ASP A 80 -5.63 4.91 47.64
CA ASP A 80 -6.88 4.16 47.81
C ASP A 80 -7.32 3.52 46.49
N ILE A 81 -7.02 4.18 45.37
CA ILE A 81 -7.39 3.77 44.01
C ILE A 81 -6.16 3.90 43.11
N ALA A 82 -5.87 2.90 42.29
CA ALA A 82 -4.95 3.02 41.18
C ALA A 82 -5.73 3.06 39.87
N LEU A 83 -5.58 4.15 39.13
CA LEU A 83 -6.33 4.41 37.91
C LEU A 83 -5.40 4.73 36.75
N THR A 84 -5.31 3.78 35.83
CA THR A 84 -4.63 3.90 34.54
C THR A 84 -5.07 2.71 33.66
N SER A 85 -4.47 2.54 32.48
CA SER A 85 -4.59 1.38 31.60
C SER A 85 -3.94 0.12 32.20
N LEU A 86 -4.50 -0.36 33.31
CA LEU A 86 -3.92 -1.44 34.10
C LEU A 86 -4.55 -2.79 33.74
N TRP A 87 -3.75 -3.71 33.20
CA TRP A 87 -4.22 -5.08 32.93
C TRP A 87 -4.54 -5.84 34.21
N VAL A 88 -5.70 -6.48 34.20
CA VAL A 88 -6.06 -7.49 35.19
C VAL A 88 -5.19 -8.73 34.95
N MET A 89 -4.31 -9.02 35.90
CA MET A 89 -3.41 -10.16 35.88
C MET A 89 -3.57 -10.98 37.15
N ALA A 90 -3.42 -12.30 37.05
CA ALA A 90 -3.58 -13.22 38.17
C ALA A 90 -2.62 -12.94 39.35
N GLU A 91 -1.41 -12.44 39.07
CA GLU A 91 -0.46 -12.03 40.12
C GLU A 91 -0.90 -10.78 40.87
N ARG A 92 -1.53 -9.82 40.18
CA ARG A 92 -2.01 -8.56 40.76
C ARG A 92 -3.29 -8.78 41.55
N GLU A 93 -4.18 -9.63 41.06
CA GLU A 93 -5.45 -9.98 41.72
C GLU A 93 -5.24 -10.64 43.10
N LYS A 94 -4.07 -11.22 43.36
CA LYS A 94 -3.71 -11.77 44.69
C LYS A 94 -3.49 -10.69 45.75
N VAL A 95 -3.07 -9.49 45.34
CA VAL A 95 -2.61 -8.42 46.24
C VAL A 95 -3.50 -7.19 46.23
N VAL A 96 -4.27 -6.99 45.16
CA VAL A 96 -5.23 -5.88 45.01
C VAL A 96 -6.55 -6.40 44.46
N ASP A 97 -7.62 -5.67 44.76
CA ASP A 97 -8.94 -5.96 44.23
C ASP A 97 -9.18 -5.15 42.95
N PHE A 98 -9.70 -5.79 41.91
CA PHE A 98 -10.11 -5.11 40.67
C PHE A 98 -11.62 -4.91 40.61
N THR A 99 -12.04 -3.80 40.02
CA THR A 99 -13.44 -3.57 39.64
C THR A 99 -13.83 -4.40 38.42
N VAL A 100 -15.11 -4.37 38.06
CA VAL A 100 -15.54 -4.77 36.71
C VAL A 100 -14.77 -3.94 35.67
N PRO A 101 -14.40 -4.54 34.52
CA PRO A 101 -13.70 -3.83 33.47
C PRO A 101 -14.45 -2.59 32.99
N TYR A 102 -13.75 -1.47 32.88
CA TYR A 102 -14.33 -0.22 32.36
C TYR A 102 -14.04 -0.04 30.86
N TYR A 103 -13.14 -0.85 30.30
CA TYR A 103 -12.69 -0.78 28.92
C TYR A 103 -12.74 -2.17 28.27
N ASP A 104 -12.79 -2.19 26.93
CA ASP A 104 -12.81 -3.42 26.15
C ASP A 104 -11.54 -4.27 26.41
N LEU A 105 -11.57 -5.54 26.00
CA LEU A 105 -10.40 -6.40 26.05
C LEU A 105 -9.32 -5.85 25.10
N VAL A 106 -8.14 -5.60 25.64
CA VAL A 106 -6.98 -5.06 24.92
C VAL A 106 -5.90 -6.12 24.85
N GLY A 107 -5.44 -6.43 23.65
CA GLY A 107 -4.33 -7.35 23.44
C GLY A 107 -3.00 -6.67 23.17
N LEU A 108 -2.03 -7.51 22.84
CA LEU A 108 -0.78 -7.15 22.21
C LEU A 108 -0.97 -7.11 20.69
N THR A 109 -0.30 -6.18 20.04
CA THR A 109 -0.29 -6.07 18.58
C THR A 109 1.08 -5.64 18.09
N ILE A 110 1.27 -5.72 16.78
CA ILE A 110 2.52 -5.38 16.12
C ILE A 110 2.34 -4.01 15.45
N MET A 111 3.34 -3.16 15.56
CA MET A 111 3.40 -1.86 14.92
C MET A 111 4.64 -1.79 14.02
N MET A 112 4.43 -1.34 12.79
CA MET A 112 5.48 -1.22 11.78
C MET A 112 5.38 0.12 11.06
N GLN A 113 6.43 0.45 10.31
CA GLN A 113 6.39 1.59 9.40
C GLN A 113 5.50 1.24 8.19
N LYS A 114 4.59 2.14 7.84
CA LYS A 114 3.73 2.03 6.66
C LYS A 114 4.59 1.97 5.40
N THR A 115 4.43 0.92 4.60
CA THR A 115 5.13 0.78 3.33
C THR A 115 4.60 1.80 2.33
N LYS A 116 5.41 2.81 2.00
CA LYS A 116 5.07 3.75 0.93
C LYS A 116 5.34 3.07 -0.41
N THR A 117 4.29 2.66 -1.11
CA THR A 117 4.43 2.21 -2.49
C THR A 117 4.88 3.40 -3.34
N SER A 118 5.99 3.25 -4.07
CA SER A 118 6.43 4.29 -5.00
C SER A 118 5.37 4.44 -6.08
N THR A 119 4.82 5.64 -6.17
CA THR A 119 3.92 6.03 -7.25
C THR A 119 4.76 6.56 -8.39
N SER A 120 4.54 6.04 -9.58
CA SER A 120 5.18 6.52 -10.80
C SER A 120 4.12 6.64 -11.88
N LEU A 121 4.14 7.78 -12.58
CA LEU A 121 3.19 8.09 -13.65
C LEU A 121 3.27 7.08 -14.81
N PHE A 122 4.42 6.40 -14.96
CA PHE A 122 4.71 5.46 -16.04
C PHE A 122 4.76 4.00 -15.58
N LYS A 123 4.09 3.66 -14.47
CA LYS A 123 4.06 2.28 -13.93
C LYS A 123 3.49 1.25 -14.91
N PHE A 124 2.71 1.69 -15.92
CA PHE A 124 2.21 0.80 -16.98
C PHE A 124 3.29 0.37 -17.99
N LEU A 125 4.44 1.06 -18.08
CA LEU A 125 5.56 0.67 -18.96
C LEU A 125 6.41 -0.43 -18.34
N THR A 126 6.44 -0.53 -17.00
CA THR A 126 7.25 -1.52 -16.27
C THR A 126 6.66 -2.93 -16.31
N VAL A 127 5.53 -3.12 -16.99
CA VAL A 127 4.87 -4.43 -17.20
C VAL A 127 5.70 -5.33 -18.13
N LEU A 128 6.46 -4.72 -19.04
CA LEU A 128 7.39 -5.41 -19.93
C LEU A 128 8.80 -4.89 -19.69
N GLU A 129 9.79 -5.77 -19.81
CA GLU A 129 11.19 -5.39 -19.71
C GLU A 129 11.61 -4.49 -20.89
N ASN A 130 12.59 -3.62 -20.65
CA ASN A 130 13.09 -2.69 -21.66
C ASN A 130 13.62 -3.41 -22.90
N GLU A 131 14.19 -4.61 -22.74
CA GLU A 131 14.68 -5.42 -23.86
C GLU A 131 13.53 -5.86 -24.79
N VAL A 132 12.39 -6.26 -24.21
CA VAL A 132 11.19 -6.65 -24.97
C VAL A 132 10.64 -5.45 -25.74
N TRP A 133 10.61 -4.27 -25.12
CA TRP A 133 10.21 -3.03 -25.80
C TRP A 133 11.09 -2.72 -27.02
N LEU A 134 12.41 -2.87 -26.88
CA LEU A 134 13.35 -2.68 -27.99
C LEU A 134 13.15 -3.72 -29.10
N CYS A 135 12.88 -4.98 -28.74
CA CYS A 135 12.57 -6.05 -29.69
C CYS A 135 11.25 -5.79 -30.45
N ILE A 136 10.21 -5.30 -29.79
CA ILE A 136 8.95 -4.92 -30.45
C ILE A 136 9.18 -3.78 -31.45
N LEU A 137 9.95 -2.77 -31.06
CA LEU A 137 10.31 -1.65 -31.93
C LEU A 137 11.17 -2.10 -33.13
N ALA A 138 12.14 -2.98 -32.91
CA ALA A 138 12.94 -3.56 -33.98
C ALA A 138 12.09 -4.42 -34.93
N ALA A 139 11.18 -5.25 -34.39
CA ALA A 139 10.26 -6.05 -35.17
C ALA A 139 9.32 -5.17 -36.01
N TYR A 140 8.83 -4.05 -35.48
CA TYR A 140 8.02 -3.07 -36.21
C TYR A 140 8.74 -2.50 -37.44
N PHE A 141 9.98 -2.02 -37.28
CA PHE A 141 10.74 -1.50 -38.41
C PHE A 141 11.09 -2.59 -39.42
N PHE A 142 11.43 -3.79 -38.94
CA PHE A 142 11.76 -4.93 -39.77
C PHE A 142 10.57 -5.39 -40.63
N THR A 143 9.38 -5.57 -40.04
CA THR A 143 8.19 -6.00 -40.79
C THR A 143 7.70 -4.93 -41.75
N SER A 144 7.78 -3.65 -41.38
CA SER A 144 7.46 -2.53 -42.26
C SER A 144 8.38 -2.49 -43.48
N PHE A 145 9.68 -2.69 -43.28
CA PHE A 145 10.66 -2.75 -44.37
C PHE A 145 10.44 -3.99 -45.26
N LEU A 146 10.15 -5.15 -44.65
CA LEU A 146 9.93 -6.41 -45.36
C LEU A 146 8.66 -6.35 -46.22
N MET A 147 7.58 -5.71 -45.73
CA MET A 147 6.38 -5.45 -46.52
C MET A 147 6.69 -4.56 -47.73
N TRP A 148 7.45 -3.49 -47.55
CA TRP A 148 7.86 -2.62 -48.65
C TRP A 148 8.72 -3.38 -49.68
N LEU A 149 9.66 -4.20 -49.23
CA LEU A 149 10.51 -5.01 -50.10
C LEU A 149 9.70 -6.01 -50.94
N PHE A 150 8.73 -6.68 -50.31
CA PHE A 150 7.88 -7.66 -50.99
C PHE A 150 6.90 -7.02 -51.95
N ASP A 151 6.39 -5.83 -51.65
CA ASP A 151 5.56 -5.09 -52.60
C ASP A 151 6.37 -4.59 -53.80
N ARG A 152 7.60 -4.13 -53.57
CA ARG A 152 8.50 -3.63 -54.62
C ARG A 152 8.96 -4.69 -55.61
N TRP A 153 9.20 -5.92 -55.15
CA TRP A 153 9.73 -7.00 -55.98
C TRP A 153 8.68 -8.00 -56.48
N SER A 154 7.47 -8.01 -55.91
CA SER A 154 6.45 -8.95 -56.36
C SER A 154 5.84 -8.51 -57.69
N PRO A 155 5.82 -9.38 -58.72
CA PRO A 155 5.21 -9.06 -60.00
C PRO A 155 3.69 -8.91 -59.94
N TYR A 156 3.07 -9.38 -58.84
CA TYR A 156 1.63 -9.33 -58.57
C TYR A 156 1.21 -8.15 -57.67
N SER A 157 2.13 -7.24 -57.34
CA SER A 157 1.81 -6.01 -56.63
C SER A 157 0.98 -5.05 -57.50
N TYR A 158 0.16 -4.23 -56.85
CA TYR A 158 -0.62 -3.15 -57.48
C TYR A 158 0.27 -2.19 -58.28
N GLN A 159 1.49 -1.87 -57.80
CA GLN A 159 2.40 -0.97 -58.49
C GLN A 159 2.97 -1.58 -59.78
N ASN A 160 3.25 -2.89 -59.77
CA ASN A 160 3.91 -3.57 -60.88
C ASN A 160 2.92 -4.11 -61.93
N ASN A 161 1.63 -4.23 -61.61
CA ASN A 161 0.60 -4.73 -62.53
C ASN A 161 -0.65 -3.83 -62.54
N ARG A 162 -0.45 -2.54 -62.85
CA ARG A 162 -1.53 -1.52 -62.86
C ARG A 162 -2.67 -1.83 -63.81
N ASP A 163 -2.40 -2.50 -64.92
CA ASP A 163 -3.42 -2.82 -65.93
C ASP A 163 -4.42 -3.89 -65.46
N LYS A 164 -3.99 -4.83 -64.60
CA LYS A 164 -4.87 -5.86 -64.03
C LYS A 164 -5.79 -5.33 -62.92
N TYR A 165 -5.39 -4.25 -62.23
CA TYR A 165 -6.08 -3.70 -61.05
C TYR A 165 -6.69 -2.31 -61.31
N LYS A 166 -6.95 -1.99 -62.58
CA LYS A 166 -7.42 -0.66 -63.02
C LYS A 166 -8.85 -0.34 -62.54
N ASP A 167 -9.70 -1.36 -62.53
CA ASP A 167 -11.12 -1.31 -62.15
C ASP A 167 -11.39 -1.73 -60.69
N ASP A 168 -10.33 -1.94 -59.90
CA ASP A 168 -10.44 -2.27 -58.47
C ASP A 168 -10.68 -0.97 -57.66
N ASP A 169 -11.68 -0.96 -56.79
CA ASP A 169 -12.01 0.21 -55.95
C ASP A 169 -10.92 0.51 -54.90
N GLU A 170 -10.14 -0.52 -54.55
CA GLU A 170 -9.09 -0.53 -53.53
C GLU A 170 -7.70 -0.29 -54.14
N LYS A 171 -7.28 0.99 -54.16
CA LYS A 171 -6.05 1.48 -54.81
C LYS A 171 -5.01 1.98 -53.80
N ARG A 172 -4.59 1.11 -52.88
CA ARG A 172 -3.51 1.46 -51.94
C ARG A 172 -2.13 1.13 -52.49
N GLU A 173 -1.28 2.15 -52.61
CA GLU A 173 0.12 1.99 -52.99
C GLU A 173 0.98 1.83 -51.72
N PHE A 174 1.62 0.67 -51.52
CA PHE A 174 2.47 0.41 -50.36
C PHE A 174 3.86 1.07 -50.51
N ASN A 175 3.88 2.39 -50.35
CA ASN A 175 5.12 3.13 -50.13
C ASN A 175 5.64 2.87 -48.72
N LEU A 176 6.94 3.10 -48.48
CA LEU A 176 7.57 2.84 -47.16
C LEU A 176 6.88 3.58 -46.00
N ARG A 177 6.30 4.77 -46.26
CA ARG A 177 5.47 5.51 -45.28
C ARG A 177 4.13 4.81 -44.99
N GLU A 178 3.48 4.29 -46.03
CA GLU A 178 2.23 3.53 -45.91
C GLU A 178 2.45 2.19 -45.21
N CYS A 179 3.61 1.55 -45.41
CA CYS A 179 3.99 0.35 -44.67
C CYS A 179 4.17 0.65 -43.17
N PHE A 180 4.86 1.73 -42.81
CA PHE A 180 4.96 2.16 -41.41
C PHE A 180 3.58 2.46 -40.80
N TRP A 181 2.71 3.14 -41.56
CA TRP A 181 1.35 3.44 -41.12
C TRP A 181 0.51 2.17 -40.95
N PHE A 182 0.56 1.24 -41.92
CA PHE A 182 -0.13 -0.04 -41.90
C PHE A 182 0.30 -0.90 -40.70
N CYS A 183 1.60 -1.02 -40.45
CA CYS A 183 2.12 -1.81 -39.33
C CYS A 183 1.73 -1.20 -37.98
N MET A 184 1.72 0.14 -37.86
CA MET A 184 1.34 0.84 -36.63
C MET A 184 -0.16 0.71 -36.35
N THR A 185 -1.00 0.92 -37.35
CA THR A 185 -2.46 0.81 -37.23
C THR A 185 -2.90 -0.64 -37.02
N SER A 186 -2.18 -1.62 -37.58
CA SER A 186 -2.40 -3.04 -37.33
C SER A 186 -2.09 -3.50 -35.89
N LEU A 187 -1.22 -2.79 -35.17
CA LEU A 187 -0.99 -3.05 -33.73
C LEU A 187 -2.13 -2.49 -32.86
N THR A 188 -2.98 -1.62 -33.41
CA THR A 188 -4.16 -1.14 -32.69
C THR A 188 -5.39 -1.95 -33.11
N PRO A 189 -6.39 -2.13 -32.24
CA PRO A 189 -7.64 -2.82 -32.59
C PRO A 189 -8.43 -2.18 -33.75
N GLN A 190 -8.05 -0.99 -34.22
CA GLN A 190 -8.68 -0.32 -35.37
C GLN A 190 -8.32 -0.98 -36.72
N GLY A 191 -7.23 -1.75 -36.78
CA GLY A 191 -6.80 -2.45 -37.99
C GLY A 191 -6.04 -1.57 -39.00
N GLY A 192 -5.24 -2.22 -39.85
CA GLY A 192 -4.31 -1.58 -40.78
C GLY A 192 -4.91 -0.93 -42.04
N GLY A 193 -6.21 -1.09 -42.25
CA GLY A 193 -6.86 -0.95 -43.55
C GLY A 193 -6.59 -2.17 -44.45
N GLU A 194 -6.66 -1.96 -45.78
CA GLU A 194 -6.49 -3.02 -46.78
C GLU A 194 -5.09 -3.63 -46.75
N ALA A 195 -5.02 -4.98 -46.79
CA ALA A 195 -3.78 -5.74 -46.85
C ALA A 195 -3.20 -5.75 -48.29
N PRO A 196 -1.88 -5.95 -48.45
CA PRO A 196 -1.27 -5.98 -49.78
C PRO A 196 -1.84 -7.11 -50.66
N LYS A 197 -1.88 -6.90 -51.98
CA LYS A 197 -2.51 -7.83 -52.94
C LYS A 197 -1.67 -9.07 -53.23
N ASN A 198 -0.35 -8.99 -53.03
CA ASN A 198 0.58 -10.10 -53.24
C ASN A 198 0.42 -11.18 -52.14
N LEU A 199 0.50 -12.46 -52.54
CA LEU A 199 0.40 -13.57 -51.58
C LEU A 199 1.49 -13.51 -50.49
N SER A 200 2.71 -13.11 -50.88
CA SER A 200 3.84 -12.97 -49.96
C SER A 200 3.62 -11.85 -48.92
N GLY A 201 3.10 -10.70 -49.33
CA GLY A 201 2.80 -9.61 -48.40
C GLY A 201 1.59 -9.94 -47.50
N ARG A 202 0.60 -10.69 -48.00
CA ARG A 202 -0.51 -11.19 -47.17
C ARG A 202 -0.03 -12.11 -46.06
N LEU A 203 0.93 -12.99 -46.36
CA LEU A 203 1.52 -13.87 -45.36
C LEU A 203 2.25 -13.07 -44.27
N VAL A 204 3.03 -12.06 -44.66
CA VAL A 204 3.71 -11.16 -43.72
C VAL A 204 2.71 -10.38 -42.86
N ALA A 205 1.62 -9.88 -43.47
CA ALA A 205 0.56 -9.17 -42.75
C ALA A 205 -0.15 -10.10 -41.76
N ALA A 206 -0.46 -11.33 -42.15
CA ALA A 206 -1.06 -12.32 -41.26
C ALA A 206 -0.15 -12.67 -40.08
N THR A 207 1.16 -12.85 -40.31
CA THR A 207 2.14 -13.05 -39.24
C THR A 207 2.24 -11.83 -38.33
N TRP A 208 2.20 -10.62 -38.89
CA TRP A 208 2.21 -9.38 -38.10
C TRP A 208 0.96 -9.22 -37.24
N TRP A 209 -0.22 -9.57 -37.76
CA TRP A 209 -1.47 -9.56 -36.98
C TRP A 209 -1.45 -10.57 -35.84
N LEU A 210 -0.96 -11.79 -36.11
CA LEU A 210 -0.79 -12.81 -35.07
C LEU A 210 0.18 -12.33 -33.99
N PHE A 211 1.31 -11.73 -34.39
CA PHE A 211 2.28 -11.14 -33.47
C PHE A 211 1.66 -10.02 -32.62
N GLY A 212 0.98 -9.05 -33.25
CA GLY A 212 0.31 -7.96 -32.54
C GLY A 212 -0.74 -8.44 -31.55
N PHE A 213 -1.57 -9.41 -31.95
CA PHE A 213 -2.57 -10.03 -31.09
C PHE A 213 -1.94 -10.68 -29.86
N ILE A 214 -0.88 -11.49 -30.05
CA ILE A 214 -0.18 -12.16 -28.94
C ILE A 214 0.45 -11.14 -27.98
N ILE A 215 1.10 -10.10 -28.50
CA ILE A 215 1.76 -9.08 -27.67
C ILE A 215 0.73 -8.28 -26.85
N ILE A 216 -0.37 -7.83 -27.45
CA ILE A 216 -1.41 -7.09 -26.73
C ILE A 216 -2.07 -7.99 -25.68
N ALA A 217 -2.42 -9.23 -26.03
CA ALA A 217 -3.00 -10.18 -25.09
C ALA A 217 -2.06 -10.43 -23.91
N SER A 218 -0.77 -10.67 -24.16
CA SER A 218 0.25 -10.86 -23.12
C SER A 218 0.43 -9.61 -22.26
N TYR A 219 0.46 -8.42 -22.85
CA TYR A 219 0.55 -7.16 -22.13
C TYR A 219 -0.65 -6.96 -21.19
N THR A 220 -1.87 -7.19 -21.69
CA THR A 220 -3.10 -7.05 -20.89
C THR A 220 -3.14 -8.06 -19.74
N ALA A 221 -2.71 -9.30 -19.97
CA ALA A 221 -2.63 -10.34 -18.95
C ALA A 221 -1.60 -9.99 -17.86
N ASN A 222 -0.40 -9.55 -18.26
CA ASN A 222 0.66 -9.16 -17.33
C ASN A 222 0.29 -7.90 -16.54
N LEU A 223 -0.35 -6.92 -17.18
CA LEU A 223 -0.85 -5.73 -16.50
C LEU A 223 -1.89 -6.10 -15.43
N ALA A 224 -2.84 -6.98 -15.76
CA ALA A 224 -3.84 -7.46 -14.81
C ALA A 224 -3.18 -8.21 -13.63
N ALA A 225 -2.24 -9.12 -13.92
CA ALA A 225 -1.50 -9.85 -12.89
C ALA A 225 -0.66 -8.93 -12.00
N PHE A 226 -0.02 -7.90 -12.56
CA PHE A 226 0.78 -6.96 -11.81
C PHE A 226 -0.07 -6.10 -10.84
N LEU A 227 -1.27 -5.69 -11.29
CA LEU A 227 -2.21 -4.94 -10.46
C LEU A 227 -2.79 -5.78 -9.32
N THR A 228 -2.87 -7.11 -9.47
CA THR A 228 -3.32 -8.00 -8.39
C THR A 228 -2.19 -8.38 -7.43
N VAL A 229 -0.98 -8.67 -7.93
CA VAL A 229 0.19 -9.06 -7.10
C VAL A 229 0.64 -7.90 -6.20
N SER A 230 0.67 -6.67 -6.70
CA SER A 230 1.02 -5.50 -5.89
C SER A 230 0.03 -5.21 -4.75
N ARG A 231 -1.12 -5.90 -4.72
CA ARG A 231 -2.10 -5.87 -3.62
C ARG A 231 -1.98 -7.06 -2.66
N LEU A 232 -1.21 -8.09 -3.00
CA LEU A 232 -1.09 -9.32 -2.23
C LEU A 232 0.15 -9.37 -1.32
N GLU A 233 1.15 -8.51 -1.56
CA GLU A 233 2.35 -8.44 -0.71
C GLU A 233 2.06 -7.66 0.59
N ILE A 234 1.32 -8.28 1.51
CA ILE A 234 1.32 -7.86 2.92
C ILE A 234 2.45 -8.63 3.59
N PRO A 235 3.57 -7.97 3.98
CA PRO A 235 4.78 -8.67 4.37
C PRO A 235 4.61 -9.48 5.66
N ILE A 236 3.68 -9.09 6.54
CA ILE A 236 3.36 -9.76 7.81
C ILE A 236 1.89 -9.46 8.15
N GLU A 237 1.09 -10.47 8.48
CA GLU A 237 -0.25 -10.28 9.07
C GLU A 237 -0.33 -10.86 10.48
N THR A 238 0.47 -11.86 10.81
CA THR A 238 0.37 -12.54 12.10
C THR A 238 1.68 -12.57 12.87
N LEU A 239 1.57 -12.79 14.18
CA LEU A 239 2.73 -13.08 15.03
C LEU A 239 3.50 -14.32 14.54
N GLU A 240 2.83 -15.24 13.86
CA GLU A 240 3.46 -16.44 13.32
C GLU A 240 4.32 -16.16 12.10
N ASP A 241 3.88 -15.29 11.21
CA ASP A 241 4.67 -14.85 10.05
C ASP A 241 5.95 -14.15 10.52
N LEU A 242 5.83 -13.32 11.57
CA LEU A 242 6.96 -12.67 12.23
C LEU A 242 7.95 -13.68 12.83
N SER A 243 7.47 -14.83 13.32
CA SER A 243 8.29 -15.89 13.91
C SER A 243 9.04 -16.75 12.88
N LYS A 244 8.50 -16.88 11.66
CA LYS A 244 9.09 -17.70 10.57
C LYS A 244 10.15 -16.95 9.78
N GLN A 245 10.12 -15.62 9.80
CA GLN A 245 11.04 -14.76 9.07
C GLN A 245 12.24 -14.32 9.93
N TYR A 246 13.35 -13.97 9.29
CA TYR A 246 14.59 -13.52 9.94
C TYR A 246 15.06 -12.11 9.54
N LYS A 247 14.35 -11.45 8.61
CA LYS A 247 14.74 -10.16 8.02
C LYS A 247 14.37 -8.97 8.91
N ILE A 248 13.21 -9.05 9.55
CA ILE A 248 12.62 -7.99 10.37
C ILE A 248 12.90 -8.33 11.83
N GLN A 249 13.64 -7.46 12.49
CA GLN A 249 13.87 -7.54 13.92
C GLN A 249 12.61 -7.12 14.67
N TYR A 250 12.38 -7.67 15.85
CA TYR A 250 11.23 -7.30 16.65
C TYR A 250 11.53 -7.39 18.13
N ALA A 251 10.98 -6.44 18.90
CA ALA A 251 11.08 -6.48 20.35
C ALA A 251 10.01 -5.60 21.02
N PRO A 252 9.53 -5.98 22.21
CA PRO A 252 8.79 -5.11 23.11
C PRO A 252 9.70 -4.18 23.91
N ILE A 253 9.13 -3.18 24.58
CA ILE A 253 9.87 -2.35 25.56
C ILE A 253 10.26 -3.21 26.77
N ILE A 254 11.45 -2.98 27.33
CA ILE A 254 11.92 -3.67 28.53
C ILE A 254 10.95 -3.49 29.71
N ASN A 255 10.72 -4.53 30.50
CA ASN A 255 9.79 -4.54 31.64
C ASN A 255 8.32 -4.17 31.32
N SER A 256 7.95 -4.04 30.04
CA SER A 256 6.56 -3.83 29.64
C SER A 256 5.71 -5.09 29.83
N PRO A 257 4.38 -4.99 29.88
CA PRO A 257 3.50 -6.16 29.89
C PRO A 257 3.74 -7.11 28.71
N ALA A 258 4.13 -6.57 27.55
CA ALA A 258 4.51 -7.35 26.37
C ALA A 258 5.79 -8.16 26.60
N TYR A 259 6.83 -7.54 27.18
CA TYR A 259 8.08 -8.21 27.54
C TYR A 259 7.84 -9.38 28.51
N ILE A 260 7.10 -9.12 29.59
CA ILE A 260 6.77 -10.13 30.61
C ILE A 260 5.98 -11.28 29.99
N TYR A 261 5.09 -11.00 29.05
CA TYR A 261 4.34 -12.02 28.32
C TYR A 261 5.26 -12.96 27.55
N PHE A 262 6.19 -12.43 26.74
CA PHE A 262 7.12 -13.27 25.96
C PHE A 262 8.11 -14.01 26.83
N GLN A 263 8.62 -13.38 27.89
CA GLN A 263 9.48 -14.03 28.86
C GLN A 263 8.79 -15.24 29.50
N ARG A 264 7.57 -15.05 30.02
CA ARG A 264 6.79 -16.13 30.65
C ARG A 264 6.44 -17.24 29.67
N MET A 265 6.08 -16.90 28.44
CA MET A 265 5.78 -17.91 27.42
C MET A 265 7.02 -18.75 27.08
N ALA A 266 8.18 -18.12 26.93
CA ALA A 266 9.44 -18.83 26.70
C ALA A 266 9.83 -19.72 27.90
N ASP A 267 9.70 -19.22 29.13
CA ASP A 267 9.99 -20.00 30.35
C ASP A 267 9.05 -21.20 30.49
N ILE A 268 7.76 -21.03 30.13
CA ILE A 268 6.77 -22.10 30.14
C ILE A 268 7.09 -23.16 29.09
N GLU A 269 7.42 -22.76 27.85
CA GLU A 269 7.83 -23.69 26.79
C GLU A 269 9.07 -24.49 27.20
N MET A 270 10.09 -23.82 27.74
CA MET A 270 11.31 -24.45 28.22
C MET A 270 11.01 -25.45 29.34
N ARG A 271 10.14 -25.10 30.30
CA ARG A 271 9.74 -26.00 31.38
C ARG A 271 8.97 -27.22 30.89
N PHE A 272 8.08 -27.07 29.92
CA PHE A 272 7.41 -28.21 29.30
C PHE A 272 8.39 -29.13 28.57
N TYR A 273 9.37 -28.55 27.87
CA TYR A 273 10.43 -29.30 27.22
C TYR A 273 11.29 -30.08 28.24
N GLU A 274 11.66 -29.46 29.37
CA GLU A 274 12.41 -30.12 30.44
C GLU A 274 11.63 -31.27 31.08
N ILE A 275 10.36 -31.06 31.42
CA ILE A 275 9.51 -32.13 31.98
C ILE A 275 9.39 -33.31 31.02
N TRP A 276 9.18 -33.03 29.73
CA TRP A 276 9.10 -34.08 28.71
C TRP A 276 10.43 -34.83 28.58
N LYS A 277 11.55 -34.09 28.51
CA LYS A 277 12.90 -34.64 28.44
C LYS A 277 13.17 -35.57 29.64
N ASP A 278 12.91 -35.10 30.85
CA ASP A 278 13.12 -35.87 32.08
C ASP A 278 12.23 -37.11 32.14
N MET A 279 10.97 -37.02 31.69
CA MET A 279 10.06 -38.16 31.62
C MET A 279 10.54 -39.23 30.63
N SER A 280 11.06 -38.80 29.47
CA SER A 280 11.55 -39.71 28.42
C SER A 280 12.90 -40.35 28.73
N LEU A 281 13.78 -39.63 29.43
CA LEU A 281 15.13 -40.07 29.80
C LEU A 281 15.20 -40.66 31.21
N ASN A 282 14.06 -40.88 31.87
CA ASN A 282 14.05 -41.42 33.22
C ASN A 282 14.52 -42.89 33.23
N ASP A 283 15.73 -43.10 33.76
CA ASP A 283 16.35 -44.42 33.86
C ASP A 283 15.65 -45.36 34.84
N SER A 284 14.79 -44.84 35.73
CA SER A 284 14.05 -45.65 36.68
C SER A 284 12.80 -46.33 36.10
N LEU A 285 12.40 -46.00 34.86
CA LEU A 285 11.24 -46.58 34.20
C LEU A 285 11.53 -47.98 33.66
N SER A 286 10.53 -48.85 33.67
CA SER A 286 10.63 -50.15 32.99
C SER A 286 10.73 -50.00 31.47
N ASP A 287 11.34 -50.98 30.79
CA ASP A 287 11.50 -50.97 29.32
C ASP A 287 10.16 -50.79 28.58
N ILE A 288 9.07 -51.36 29.13
CA ILE A 288 7.72 -51.24 28.55
C ILE A 288 7.16 -49.82 28.71
N GLU A 289 7.36 -49.19 29.87
CA GLU A 289 6.92 -47.81 30.11
C GLU A 289 7.72 -46.82 29.28
N ARG A 290 9.04 -47.05 29.16
CA ARG A 290 9.92 -46.26 28.30
C ARG A 290 9.51 -46.37 26.83
N ALA A 291 9.19 -47.59 26.36
CA ALA A 291 8.71 -47.79 24.99
C ALA A 291 7.39 -47.06 24.70
N LYS A 292 6.51 -46.90 25.69
CA LYS A 292 5.28 -46.09 25.55
C LYS A 292 5.54 -44.59 25.39
N LEU A 293 6.69 -44.11 25.89
CA LEU A 293 7.10 -42.71 25.81
C LEU A 293 8.03 -42.41 24.62
N ALA A 294 8.53 -43.45 23.94
CA ALA A 294 9.46 -43.36 22.80
C ALA A 294 8.76 -42.93 21.49
N VAL A 295 8.05 -41.81 21.53
CA VAL A 295 7.50 -41.16 20.34
C VAL A 295 8.43 -40.01 19.97
N TRP A 296 9.06 -40.11 18.80
CA TRP A 296 10.02 -39.11 18.30
C TRP A 296 9.36 -37.78 17.87
N ASP A 297 8.05 -37.79 17.65
CA ASP A 297 7.29 -36.65 17.13
C ASP A 297 6.52 -35.88 18.21
N TYR A 298 7.11 -35.63 19.39
CA TYR A 298 6.45 -34.76 20.38
C TYR A 298 6.60 -33.28 19.95
N PRO A 299 5.52 -32.57 19.58
CA PRO A 299 5.62 -31.26 18.97
C PRO A 299 5.54 -30.17 20.03
N VAL A 300 6.52 -30.08 20.94
CA VAL A 300 6.68 -28.84 21.71
C VAL A 300 7.16 -27.79 20.73
N SER A 301 6.24 -26.95 20.29
CA SER A 301 6.60 -25.77 19.50
C SER A 301 7.55 -24.92 20.33
N ASP A 302 8.75 -24.67 19.80
CA ASP A 302 9.75 -23.79 20.40
C ASP A 302 9.57 -22.33 19.91
N LYS A 303 8.32 -21.95 19.63
CA LYS A 303 7.95 -20.69 19.00
C LYS A 303 8.35 -19.53 19.88
N TYR A 304 7.85 -19.46 21.11
CA TYR A 304 8.13 -18.32 22.00
C TYR A 304 9.58 -18.31 22.49
N THR A 305 10.21 -19.48 22.63
CA THR A 305 11.62 -19.62 22.99
C THR A 305 12.53 -19.02 21.92
N LYS A 306 12.32 -19.40 20.65
CA LYS A 306 13.04 -18.82 19.49
C LYS A 306 12.76 -17.34 19.33
N MET A 307 11.49 -16.94 19.45
CA MET A 307 11.12 -15.53 19.34
C MET A 307 11.77 -14.69 20.43
N PHE A 308 11.76 -15.14 21.67
CA PHE A 308 12.35 -14.40 22.78
C PHE A 308 13.88 -14.32 22.66
N GLN A 309 14.52 -15.37 22.15
CA GLN A 309 15.94 -15.32 21.79
C GLN A 309 16.22 -14.29 20.69
N ALA A 310 15.43 -14.28 19.61
CA ALA A 310 15.57 -13.29 18.54
C ALA A 310 15.34 -11.85 19.05
N MET A 311 14.43 -11.65 20.00
CA MET A 311 14.22 -10.36 20.67
C MET A 311 15.44 -9.95 21.50
N LYS A 312 16.08 -10.88 22.21
CA LYS A 312 17.32 -10.62 22.96
C LYS A 312 18.46 -10.21 22.02
N GLU A 313 18.59 -10.88 20.88
CA GLU A 313 19.60 -10.58 19.86
C GLU A 313 19.35 -9.21 19.18
N ALA A 314 18.08 -8.86 18.93
CA ALA A 314 17.69 -7.54 18.42
C ALA A 314 17.86 -6.41 19.47
N GLY A 315 17.84 -6.75 20.76
CA GLY A 315 17.91 -5.83 21.89
C GLY A 315 16.58 -5.11 22.15
N PHE A 316 16.19 -4.99 23.43
CA PHE A 316 14.94 -4.34 23.82
C PHE A 316 15.08 -2.81 23.86
N PRO A 317 14.16 -2.04 23.25
CA PRO A 317 14.11 -0.59 23.44
C PRO A 317 13.74 -0.24 24.90
N PRO A 318 14.39 0.78 25.51
CA PRO A 318 14.03 1.24 26.85
C PRO A 318 12.73 2.04 26.88
N ASP A 319 12.48 2.85 25.84
CA ASP A 319 11.36 3.79 25.78
C ASP A 319 10.63 3.72 24.44
N ILE A 320 9.39 4.22 24.42
CA ILE A 320 8.56 4.35 23.21
C ILE A 320 9.28 5.18 22.14
N ASP A 321 9.93 6.28 22.52
CA ASP A 321 10.64 7.14 21.55
C ASP A 321 11.80 6.42 20.86
N THR A 322 12.52 5.58 21.60
CA THR A 322 13.60 4.74 21.03
C THR A 322 13.01 3.69 20.10
N ALA A 323 11.88 3.09 20.46
CA ALA A 323 11.17 2.17 19.57
C ALA A 323 10.72 2.86 18.28
N LEU A 324 10.17 4.08 18.36
CA LEU A 324 9.76 4.87 17.19
C LEU A 324 10.94 5.20 16.26
N LYS A 325 12.11 5.57 16.81
CA LYS A 325 13.33 5.79 16.01
C LYS A 325 13.77 4.53 15.26
N ARG A 326 13.70 3.36 15.91
CA ARG A 326 14.02 2.06 15.28
C ARG A 326 13.06 1.71 14.16
N ILE A 327 11.75 1.85 14.37
CA ILE A 327 10.73 1.59 13.34
C ILE A 327 10.96 2.48 12.12
N ARG A 328 11.29 3.76 12.36
CA ARG A 328 11.57 4.76 11.32
C ARG A 328 12.96 4.62 10.67
N ARG A 329 13.79 3.69 11.14
CA ARG A 329 15.17 3.45 10.67
C ARG A 329 16.02 4.71 10.72
N LEU A 330 15.90 5.46 11.82
CA LEU A 330 16.70 6.67 12.05
C LEU A 330 18.03 6.35 12.72
N ASP A 331 19.03 7.20 12.47
CA ASP A 331 20.35 7.16 13.07
C ASP A 331 21.08 5.81 12.84
N GLU A 332 21.44 5.12 13.91
CA GLU A 332 22.17 3.85 13.90
C GLU A 332 21.35 2.66 13.34
N TYR A 333 20.04 2.84 13.15
CA TYR A 333 19.10 1.78 12.76
C TYR A 333 18.71 1.80 11.29
N ALA A 334 19.41 2.57 10.44
CA ALA A 334 19.06 2.76 9.02
C ALA A 334 18.93 1.46 8.20
N ASN A 335 19.72 0.43 8.54
CA ASN A 335 19.84 -0.78 7.73
C ASN A 335 18.88 -1.91 8.14
N ASN A 336 18.27 -1.84 9.32
CA ASN A 336 17.48 -2.95 9.87
C ASN A 336 15.99 -2.59 9.91
N GLU A 337 15.15 -3.47 9.38
CA GLU A 337 13.70 -3.34 9.53
C GLU A 337 13.30 -3.77 10.93
N PHE A 338 12.49 -2.97 11.62
CA PHE A 338 12.09 -3.25 13.00
C PHE A 338 10.56 -3.21 13.15
N ALA A 339 10.02 -4.21 13.84
CA ALA A 339 8.62 -4.31 14.24
C ALA A 339 8.50 -4.20 15.76
N PHE A 340 7.72 -3.23 16.23
CA PHE A 340 7.48 -3.05 17.65
C PHE A 340 6.29 -3.88 18.10
N ILE A 341 6.42 -4.59 19.22
CA ILE A 341 5.31 -5.34 19.82
C ILE A 341 4.92 -4.65 21.12
N GLY A 342 3.66 -4.24 21.22
CA GLY A 342 3.17 -3.47 22.36
C GLY A 342 1.68 -3.61 22.59
N ASP A 343 1.19 -2.90 23.59
CA ASP A 343 -0.23 -2.82 23.91
C ASP A 343 -1.00 -2.20 22.73
N ALA A 344 -2.09 -2.83 22.32
CA ALA A 344 -2.88 -2.42 21.17
C ALA A 344 -3.44 -1.01 21.31
N THR A 345 -3.76 -0.54 22.51
CA THR A 345 -4.23 0.83 22.70
C THR A 345 -3.11 1.84 22.50
N THR A 346 -1.90 1.57 23.00
CA THR A 346 -0.72 2.42 22.77
C THR A 346 -0.40 2.47 21.28
N VAL A 347 -0.36 1.32 20.61
CA VAL A 347 -0.11 1.24 19.16
C VAL A 347 -1.19 2.02 18.39
N LYS A 348 -2.47 1.82 18.71
CA LYS A 348 -3.58 2.54 18.09
C LYS A 348 -3.49 4.06 18.29
N TYR A 349 -3.03 4.51 19.45
CA TYR A 349 -2.82 5.93 19.71
C TYR A 349 -1.67 6.49 18.87
N LEU A 350 -0.57 5.74 18.76
CA LEU A 350 0.59 6.13 17.95
C LEU A 350 0.26 6.15 16.46
N THR A 351 -0.51 5.19 15.94
CA THR A 351 -0.93 5.14 14.52
C THR A 351 -1.97 6.20 14.19
N MET A 352 -2.84 6.56 15.15
CA MET A 352 -3.80 7.66 15.00
C MET A 352 -3.12 9.03 14.94
N THR A 353 -2.00 9.20 15.66
CA THR A 353 -1.26 10.47 15.75
C THR A 353 -0.16 10.58 14.68
N ASN A 354 0.38 9.46 14.21
CA ASN A 354 1.44 9.40 13.20
C ASN A 354 0.99 8.57 12.00
N CYS A 355 0.79 9.21 10.84
CA CYS A 355 0.34 8.52 9.62
C CYS A 355 1.41 7.63 8.93
N ASP A 356 2.66 7.66 9.39
CA ASP A 356 3.74 6.82 8.88
C ASP A 356 3.80 5.43 9.53
N LEU A 357 2.96 5.17 10.53
CA LEU A 357 2.90 3.90 11.26
C LEU A 357 1.62 3.15 10.92
N THR A 358 1.69 1.83 10.91
CA THR A 358 0.54 0.94 10.73
C THR A 358 0.54 -0.14 11.80
N GLN A 359 -0.67 -0.46 12.28
CA GLN A 359 -0.91 -1.62 13.12
C GLN A 359 -1.03 -2.85 12.22
N VAL A 360 -0.33 -3.92 12.57
CA VAL A 360 -0.26 -5.14 11.79
C VAL A 360 -0.89 -6.29 12.57
N GLY A 361 -1.83 -6.96 11.93
CA GLY A 361 -2.44 -8.18 12.45
C GLY A 361 -3.50 -8.00 13.53
N GLU A 362 -4.00 -9.14 13.98
CA GLU A 362 -4.98 -9.19 15.07
C GLU A 362 -4.31 -9.08 16.45
N GLU A 363 -5.06 -8.51 17.39
CA GLU A 363 -4.66 -8.45 18.79
C GLU A 363 -4.65 -9.85 19.42
N PHE A 364 -3.55 -10.23 20.07
CA PHE A 364 -3.39 -11.48 20.81
C PHE A 364 -3.23 -11.23 22.33
N SER A 365 -3.40 -12.26 23.16
CA SER A 365 -3.32 -12.13 24.63
C SER A 365 -4.23 -11.03 25.21
N ARG A 366 -5.48 -10.97 24.73
CA ARG A 366 -6.42 -9.90 25.12
C ARG A 366 -6.79 -9.98 26.60
N LYS A 367 -6.68 -8.86 27.31
CA LYS A 367 -6.98 -8.73 28.74
C LYS A 367 -7.77 -7.44 28.99
N PRO A 368 -8.66 -7.42 29.99
CA PRO A 368 -9.42 -6.21 30.31
C PRO A 368 -8.58 -5.19 31.08
N TYR A 369 -8.92 -3.91 30.92
CA TYR A 369 -8.55 -2.88 31.90
C TYR A 369 -9.62 -2.71 32.96
N ALA A 370 -9.19 -2.64 34.20
CA ALA A 370 -10.05 -2.39 35.34
C ALA A 370 -9.39 -1.41 36.32
N ILE A 371 -10.19 -0.82 37.20
CA ILE A 371 -9.70 0.02 38.28
C ILE A 371 -9.21 -0.91 39.39
N ALA A 372 -8.00 -0.68 39.89
CA ALA A 372 -7.49 -1.40 41.05
C ALA A 372 -7.74 -0.59 42.33
N VAL A 373 -8.20 -1.28 43.37
CA VAL A 373 -8.43 -0.72 44.71
C VAL A 373 -7.70 -1.56 45.74
N GLN A 374 -7.51 -1.00 46.94
CA GLN A 374 -6.96 -1.75 48.06
C GLN A 374 -7.78 -3.03 48.33
N GLN A 375 -7.07 -4.12 48.64
CA GLN A 375 -7.68 -5.41 48.95
C GLN A 375 -8.67 -5.31 50.12
N GLY A 376 -9.88 -5.82 49.93
CA GLY A 376 -10.97 -5.79 50.91
C GLY A 376 -11.69 -4.44 51.03
N SER A 377 -11.42 -3.48 50.14
CA SER A 377 -12.05 -2.15 50.20
C SER A 377 -13.51 -2.18 49.71
N PRO A 378 -14.46 -1.54 50.43
CA PRO A 378 -15.86 -1.42 49.97
C PRO A 378 -16.00 -0.55 48.71
N LEU A 379 -14.95 0.17 48.33
CA LEU A 379 -14.88 0.94 47.08
C LEU A 379 -15.13 0.07 45.85
N LYS A 380 -14.70 -1.20 45.89
CA LYS A 380 -14.87 -2.15 44.80
C LYS A 380 -16.33 -2.25 44.37
N ASP A 381 -17.23 -2.50 45.32
CA ASP A 381 -18.65 -2.71 45.03
C ASP A 381 -19.36 -1.40 44.62
N GLN A 382 -18.97 -0.27 45.23
CA GLN A 382 -19.49 1.04 44.85
C GLN A 382 -19.14 1.39 43.40
N PHE A 383 -17.87 1.18 43.02
CA PHE A 383 -17.40 1.47 41.67
C PHE A 383 -17.94 0.47 40.66
N ASN A 384 -18.08 -0.81 41.03
CA ASN A 384 -18.72 -1.83 40.19
C ASN A 384 -20.13 -1.40 39.78
N ASN A 385 -20.96 -1.02 40.74
CA ASN A 385 -22.32 -0.56 40.47
C ASN A 385 -22.35 0.69 39.57
N ALA A 386 -21.47 1.66 39.82
CA ALA A 386 -21.36 2.86 39.00
C ALA A 386 -20.94 2.55 37.55
N ILE A 387 -19.91 1.73 37.35
CA ILE A 387 -19.42 1.32 36.03
C ILE A 387 -20.52 0.57 35.26
N LEU A 388 -21.24 -0.34 35.91
CA LEU A 388 -22.38 -1.05 35.30
C LEU A 388 -23.49 -0.09 34.85
N ILE A 389 -23.81 0.93 35.66
CA ILE A 389 -24.77 1.97 35.29
C ILE A 389 -24.28 2.77 34.07
N LEU A 390 -22.99 3.14 34.04
CA LEU A 390 -22.38 3.85 32.91
C LEU A 390 -22.39 3.02 31.63
N LEU A 391 -22.17 1.71 31.74
CA LEU A 391 -22.22 0.76 30.63
C LEU A 391 -23.63 0.63 30.07
N ASN A 392 -24.65 0.46 30.93
CA ASN A 392 -26.06 0.41 30.53
C ASN A 392 -26.52 1.70 29.83
N LYS A 393 -26.05 2.86 30.30
CA LYS A 393 -26.33 4.17 29.68
C LYS A 393 -25.51 4.47 28.41
N ARG A 394 -24.67 3.53 27.94
CA ARG A 394 -23.69 3.71 26.84
C ARG A 394 -22.78 4.93 27.01
N ARG A 395 -22.54 5.36 28.25
CA ARG A 395 -21.69 6.52 28.53
C ARG A 395 -20.22 6.21 28.31
N LEU A 396 -19.78 4.99 28.62
CA LEU A 396 -18.42 4.51 28.33
C LEU A 396 -18.11 4.53 26.83
N GLU A 397 -19.08 4.15 25.98
CA GLU A 397 -18.94 4.21 24.53
C GLU A 397 -18.77 5.64 24.02
N LYS A 398 -19.55 6.59 24.54
CA LYS A 398 -19.40 8.02 24.23
C LYS A 398 -18.04 8.58 24.66
N LEU A 399 -17.55 8.20 25.84
CA LEU A 399 -16.22 8.57 26.30
C LEU A 399 -15.15 7.97 25.37
N LYS A 400 -15.29 6.72 24.94
CA LYS A 400 -14.38 6.07 24.00
C LYS A 400 -14.36 6.84 22.66
N ASP A 401 -15.52 7.17 22.11
CA ASP A 401 -15.62 7.91 20.86
C ASP A 401 -15.00 9.31 20.95
N LYS A 402 -15.14 10.00 22.09
CA LYS A 402 -14.47 11.29 22.36
C LYS A 402 -12.95 11.17 22.22
N TRP A 403 -12.34 10.14 22.82
CA TRP A 403 -10.87 9.99 22.89
C TRP A 403 -10.23 9.30 21.69
N TRP A 404 -10.99 8.54 20.89
CA TRP A 404 -10.46 7.80 19.73
C TRP A 404 -10.97 8.29 18.36
N LYS A 405 -12.22 8.72 18.26
CA LYS A 405 -12.79 9.21 16.99
C LYS A 405 -12.64 10.72 16.85
N HIS A 406 -12.97 11.47 17.91
CA HIS A 406 -13.03 12.93 17.95
C HIS A 406 -11.85 13.58 18.67
N ASN A 407 -10.72 12.86 18.78
CA ASN A 407 -9.53 13.37 19.44
C ASN A 407 -8.91 14.52 18.63
N PRO A 408 -8.64 15.70 19.22
CA PRO A 408 -8.04 16.82 18.50
C PRO A 408 -6.60 16.54 17.99
N VAL A 409 -5.88 15.59 18.61
CA VAL A 409 -4.51 15.22 18.23
C VAL A 409 -4.50 14.21 17.07
N LYS A 410 -5.66 13.66 16.71
CA LYS A 410 -5.78 12.70 15.61
C LYS A 410 -5.40 13.37 14.29
N GLN A 411 -4.43 12.78 13.60
CA GLN A 411 -4.05 13.21 12.27
C GLN A 411 -5.01 12.63 11.23
N ASN A 412 -5.29 13.38 10.16
CA ASN A 412 -6.09 12.86 9.05
C ASN A 412 -5.21 11.98 8.16
N CYS A 413 -5.17 10.69 8.45
CA CYS A 413 -4.43 9.70 7.68
C CYS A 413 -5.33 9.03 6.64
N ASP A 414 -4.81 8.78 5.45
CA ASP A 414 -5.51 7.99 4.42
C ASP A 414 -5.77 6.58 4.97
N LEU A 415 -7.05 6.21 5.07
CA LEU A 415 -7.49 4.92 5.59
C LEU A 415 -6.99 3.80 4.67
N GLU A 416 -6.40 2.74 5.23
CA GLU A 416 -5.96 1.56 4.46
C GLU A 416 -7.07 0.91 3.62
N ASN A 417 -8.33 1.08 4.02
CA ASN A 417 -9.50 0.61 3.28
C ASN A 417 -9.78 1.38 1.97
N SER A 418 -9.00 2.39 1.62
CA SER A 418 -9.02 2.99 0.28
C SER A 418 -8.30 2.14 -0.77
N GLN A 419 -7.81 0.94 -0.43
CA GLN A 419 -7.32 -0.03 -1.42
C GLN A 419 -8.43 -0.60 -2.32
N SER A 420 -9.70 -0.37 -1.99
CA SER A 420 -10.85 -0.65 -2.86
C SER A 420 -11.10 0.45 -3.90
N ASP A 421 -10.45 1.61 -3.76
CA ASP A 421 -10.48 2.63 -4.80
C ASP A 421 -9.71 2.10 -6.02
N GLY A 422 -10.20 2.44 -7.20
CA GLY A 422 -9.64 1.97 -8.48
C GLY A 422 -8.18 2.37 -8.70
N ILE A 423 -7.71 2.23 -9.94
CA ILE A 423 -6.34 2.62 -10.29
C ILE A 423 -6.18 4.13 -10.06
N SER A 424 -5.27 4.52 -9.17
CA SER A 424 -5.04 5.93 -8.86
C SER A 424 -4.50 6.70 -10.06
N ILE A 425 -4.87 7.99 -10.17
CA ILE A 425 -4.35 8.88 -11.22
C ILE A 425 -2.82 8.98 -11.19
N HIS A 426 -2.21 8.82 -10.02
CA HIS A 426 -0.75 8.83 -9.86
C HIS A 426 -0.06 7.64 -10.54
N ASN A 427 -0.76 6.52 -10.75
CA ASN A 427 -0.20 5.33 -11.41
C ASN A 427 -0.45 5.31 -12.92
N ILE A 428 -1.48 6.01 -13.41
CA ILE A 428 -1.87 6.03 -14.84
C ILE A 428 -1.74 7.41 -15.51
N GLY A 429 -1.33 8.43 -14.75
CA GLY A 429 -1.24 9.82 -15.19
C GLY A 429 -0.32 10.02 -16.40
N GLY A 430 0.69 9.17 -16.58
CA GLY A 430 1.58 9.22 -17.73
C GLY A 430 0.86 8.99 -19.06
N VAL A 431 -0.23 8.21 -19.08
CA VAL A 431 -1.05 8.01 -20.29
C VAL A 431 -1.69 9.32 -20.74
N PHE A 432 -2.24 10.10 -19.81
CA PHE A 432 -2.82 11.42 -20.12
C PHE A 432 -1.76 12.42 -20.58
N LEU A 433 -0.56 12.37 -20.00
CA LEU A 433 0.57 13.20 -20.42
C LEU A 433 0.99 12.90 -21.86
N VAL A 434 1.06 11.62 -22.25
CA VAL A 434 1.40 11.22 -23.63
C VAL A 434 0.36 11.73 -24.63
N ILE A 435 -0.92 11.69 -24.30
CA ILE A 435 -1.99 12.25 -25.15
C ILE A 435 -1.80 13.75 -25.33
N PHE A 436 -1.55 14.49 -24.26
CA PHE A 436 -1.35 15.93 -24.31
C PHE A 436 -0.12 16.31 -25.15
N VAL A 437 0.99 15.60 -24.98
CA VAL A 437 2.20 15.76 -25.80
C VAL A 437 1.91 15.45 -27.27
N GLY A 438 1.12 14.41 -27.56
CA GLY A 438 0.70 14.08 -28.93
C GLY A 438 -0.09 15.19 -29.61
N ILE A 439 -1.04 15.81 -28.90
CA ILE A 439 -1.82 16.96 -29.40
C ILE A 439 -0.90 18.15 -29.69
N ILE A 440 0.03 18.46 -28.78
CA ILE A 440 1.00 19.53 -28.97
C ILE A 440 1.85 19.29 -30.22
N PHE A 441 2.38 18.08 -30.40
CA PHE A 441 3.14 17.72 -31.61
C PHE A 441 2.30 17.86 -32.88
N ALA A 442 1.03 17.46 -32.87
CA ALA A 442 0.14 17.63 -34.02
C ALA A 442 -0.13 19.11 -34.35
N CYS A 443 -0.29 19.97 -33.34
CA CYS A 443 -0.40 21.41 -33.56
C CYS A 443 0.91 22.00 -34.13
N PHE A 444 2.07 21.56 -33.64
CA PHE A 444 3.37 21.99 -34.16
C PHE A 444 3.60 21.54 -35.61
N THR A 445 3.22 20.32 -35.99
CA THR A 445 3.35 19.85 -37.38
C THR A 445 2.45 20.64 -38.31
N LEU A 446 1.21 20.96 -37.91
CA LEU A 446 0.32 21.83 -38.68
C LEU A 446 0.88 23.24 -38.86
N ALA A 447 1.43 23.83 -37.78
CA ALA A 447 2.05 25.15 -37.84
C ALA A 447 3.28 25.17 -38.76
N PHE A 448 4.11 24.11 -38.69
CA PHE A 448 5.26 23.94 -39.56
C PHE A 448 4.85 23.75 -41.02
N GLU A 449 3.83 22.94 -41.30
CA GLU A 449 3.30 22.74 -42.66
C GLU A 449 2.79 24.05 -43.25
N TYR A 450 1.99 24.80 -42.48
CA TYR A 450 1.49 26.11 -42.89
C TYR A 450 2.63 27.11 -43.14
N TRP A 451 3.63 27.16 -42.26
CA TRP A 451 4.80 28.02 -42.42
C TRP A 451 5.60 27.64 -43.66
N TYR A 452 5.90 26.35 -43.84
CA TYR A 452 6.66 25.84 -44.98
C TYR A 452 5.95 26.16 -46.30
N TYR A 453 4.64 25.91 -46.39
CA TYR A 453 3.87 26.18 -47.61
C TYR A 453 3.80 27.68 -47.93
N ARG A 454 3.57 28.53 -46.91
CA ARG A 454 3.53 29.98 -47.07
C ARG A 454 4.90 30.57 -47.45
N HIS A 455 5.99 30.03 -46.92
CA HIS A 455 7.35 30.48 -47.27
C HIS A 455 7.73 30.04 -48.69
N ARG A 456 7.39 28.81 -49.08
CA ARG A 456 7.62 28.32 -50.45
C ARG A 456 6.80 29.08 -51.50
N ALA A 457 5.56 29.45 -51.17
CA ALA A 457 4.72 30.31 -52.03
C ALA A 457 5.36 31.70 -52.24
N LYS A 458 5.90 32.32 -51.19
CA LYS A 458 6.64 33.59 -51.31
C LYS A 458 7.91 33.49 -52.17
N VAL A 459 8.65 32.39 -52.09
CA VAL A 459 9.85 32.16 -52.93
C VAL A 459 9.46 31.89 -54.39
N SER A 460 8.33 31.22 -54.63
CA SER A 460 7.78 31.01 -55.98
C SER A 460 7.32 32.32 -56.65
N GLU A 461 6.65 33.21 -55.92
CA GLU A 461 6.29 34.56 -56.40
C GLU A 461 7.53 35.43 -56.69
N LEU A 462 8.59 35.30 -55.88
CA LEU A 462 9.85 36.01 -56.12
C LEU A 462 10.55 35.57 -57.42
N HIS A 463 10.38 34.31 -57.84
CA HIS A 463 10.97 33.81 -59.09
C HIS A 463 10.18 34.21 -60.36
N GLN A 464 8.87 34.49 -60.26
CA GLN A 464 8.05 34.94 -61.40
C GLN A 464 8.26 36.43 -61.76
N THR A 465 8.88 37.24 -60.91
CA THR A 465 9.12 38.68 -61.14
C THR A 465 10.44 39.02 -61.84
N THR A 466 11.19 38.01 -62.30
CA THR A 466 12.42 38.20 -63.08
C THR A 466 12.14 38.03 -64.58
N PRO A 467 12.40 39.03 -65.45
CA PRO A 467 12.16 38.89 -66.88
C PRO A 467 13.14 37.89 -67.51
N PRO A 468 12.74 37.14 -68.55
CA PRO A 468 13.62 36.15 -69.17
C PRO A 468 14.75 36.87 -69.92
N LYS A 469 16.00 36.67 -69.46
CA LYS A 469 17.18 37.09 -70.21
C LYS A 469 17.30 36.22 -71.46
N ILE A 470 17.18 36.89 -72.60
CA ILE A 470 17.49 36.45 -73.96
C ILE A 470 18.82 35.67 -73.95
N LYS A 471 18.77 34.39 -74.31
CA LYS A 471 19.93 33.66 -74.83
C LYS A 471 19.68 33.35 -76.29
N MET A 472 20.51 33.96 -77.14
CA MET A 472 20.51 33.74 -78.58
C MET A 472 20.73 32.26 -78.90
N ALA A 473 19.89 31.77 -79.81
CA ALA A 473 19.91 30.45 -80.39
C ALA A 473 21.21 30.21 -81.19
N LYS A 474 21.76 29.00 -81.07
CA LYS A 474 22.57 28.38 -82.13
C LYS A 474 21.68 27.39 -82.86
N ALA A 475 21.54 27.63 -84.16
CA ALA A 475 20.60 26.98 -85.05
C ALA A 475 20.79 25.45 -85.14
N ILE A 476 19.69 24.71 -84.95
CA ILE A 476 19.48 23.41 -85.57
C ILE A 476 18.16 23.51 -86.34
N LYS A 477 18.24 23.25 -87.63
CA LYS A 477 17.18 23.41 -88.64
C LYS A 477 16.08 22.37 -88.39
N SER A 478 14.83 22.84 -88.46
CA SER A 478 13.58 22.10 -88.29
C SER A 478 13.23 21.20 -89.48
N ILE A 479 12.59 20.05 -89.23
CA ILE A 479 11.55 19.50 -90.10
C ILE A 479 10.24 19.68 -89.35
N ARG A 480 9.35 20.50 -89.94
CA ARG A 480 8.04 20.88 -89.42
C ARG A 480 6.99 20.18 -90.27
N PHE A 481 6.11 19.41 -89.63
CA PHE A 481 4.80 19.08 -90.17
C PHE A 481 3.79 19.69 -89.21
N ASP A 482 3.31 20.89 -89.57
CA ASP A 482 2.13 21.51 -88.97
C ASP A 482 0.97 21.25 -89.93
N LEU A 483 -0.08 20.60 -89.43
CA LEU A 483 -1.43 20.73 -89.98
C LEU A 483 -2.33 21.20 -88.86
N HIS A 484 -2.91 22.38 -89.07
CA HIS A 484 -3.84 23.08 -88.19
C HIS A 484 -5.17 22.33 -88.00
N PRO A 485 -5.91 22.64 -86.91
CA PRO A 485 -7.20 22.03 -86.61
C PRO A 485 -8.34 22.68 -87.40
N ALA A 486 -9.43 21.95 -87.62
CA ALA A 486 -10.71 22.47 -88.10
C ALA A 486 -11.80 22.33 -87.00
N PRO A 487 -12.84 23.17 -87.00
CA PRO A 487 -13.62 23.52 -85.82
C PRO A 487 -14.80 22.59 -85.53
N THR A 488 -15.29 22.73 -84.32
CA THR A 488 -16.45 22.08 -83.68
C THR A 488 -17.73 22.06 -84.53
N HIS A 489 -18.44 20.92 -84.50
CA HIS A 489 -19.90 20.86 -84.45
C HIS A 489 -20.31 19.73 -83.51
N GLY A 490 -21.17 20.05 -82.53
CA GLY A 490 -21.66 19.10 -81.55
C GLY A 490 -22.79 18.22 -82.08
N PHE A 491 -23.09 17.16 -81.32
CA PHE A 491 -24.45 16.67 -81.13
C PHE A 491 -24.55 15.91 -79.80
N GLN A 492 -25.61 16.21 -79.06
CA GLN A 492 -26.00 15.58 -77.80
C GLN A 492 -26.44 14.13 -78.02
N THR A 493 -26.20 13.26 -77.02
CA THR A 493 -27.24 12.32 -76.54
C THR A 493 -27.06 12.04 -75.05
N LEU A 494 -28.22 12.05 -74.38
CA LEU A 494 -28.51 11.89 -72.97
C LEU A 494 -28.45 10.44 -72.47
N SER A 495 -28.51 10.32 -71.13
CA SER A 495 -28.76 9.13 -70.27
C SER A 495 -27.52 8.26 -69.98
N GLN A 496 -27.23 7.82 -68.76
CA GLN A 496 -28.04 7.61 -67.56
C GLN A 496 -27.08 7.45 -66.35
N ILE A 497 -27.25 8.27 -65.31
CA ILE A 497 -27.62 7.89 -63.92
C ILE A 497 -26.58 7.10 -63.10
N ARG A 498 -26.33 7.70 -61.92
CA ARG A 498 -25.45 7.38 -60.81
C ARG A 498 -26.17 6.51 -59.77
N SER A 499 -25.49 5.52 -59.20
CA SER A 499 -25.68 5.01 -57.82
C SER A 499 -24.45 4.17 -57.47
N ARG A 500 -23.52 4.62 -56.61
CA ARG A 500 -23.54 4.43 -55.14
C ARG A 500 -24.07 3.05 -54.74
N PHE A 501 -23.15 2.08 -54.66
CA PHE A 501 -22.89 1.32 -53.45
C PHE A 501 -21.38 1.27 -53.24
#